data_AF-A0A7Y8NVS1-F1
#
_entry.id   AF-A0A7Y8NVS1-F1
#
_cell.length_a   1.000
_cell.length_b   1.000
_cell.length_c   1.000
_cell.angle_alpha   90.00
_cell.angle_beta   90.00
_cell.angle_gamma   90.00
#
_symmetry.space_group_name_H-M   'P 1'
#
loop_
_entity.id
_entity.type
_entity.pdbx_description
1 polymer ?
#
loop_
_entity_poly.entity_id
_entity_poly.type
_entity_poly.pdbx_seq_one_letter_code
_entity_poly.pdbx_strand_id
1 'polypeptide(L)'
;MKTGKYKIILGNSFIIPIFVSLFLWSCSTKHVEVAHKPVLTLLSSQTTSENDTMRSSLCRMEIGIEDTRKEQLVFELTITNNSTDTLQIDPSLFYYIPVFHDIDTISDQNPCLVKCIDPEKTINQLYKQRDSLSKMVNPYSLTHKKTGALLRDALITGTIAFLLKQKPEDLEEMRKNNEDDWYTDHYYHIQNINNQLEFWQNKTLRPMKLLPNTKVKGMVLFPIEKDAFEIIIKLPNKLNIQTFRFQQDIL
;
A
#
# COMPACT_ATOMS: atom_id res chain seq x y z
N MET A 1 -14.99 -80.69 18.26
CA MET A 1 -13.75 -79.95 17.95
C MET A 1 -13.72 -79.65 16.45
N LYS A 2 -14.19 -78.48 16.03
CA LYS A 2 -13.97 -77.85 14.71
C LYS A 2 -14.18 -76.35 14.91
N THR A 3 -13.06 -75.63 14.95
CA THR A 3 -12.98 -74.19 15.18
C THR A 3 -13.31 -73.45 13.87
N GLY A 4 -14.32 -72.58 13.92
CA GLY A 4 -14.66 -71.67 12.82
C GLY A 4 -13.65 -70.52 12.74
N LYS A 5 -13.01 -70.38 11.58
CA LYS A 5 -12.14 -69.23 11.28
C LYS A 5 -13.01 -68.06 10.79
N TYR A 6 -13.05 -66.98 11.57
CA TYR A 6 -13.54 -65.68 11.12
C TYR A 6 -12.50 -65.04 10.21
N LYS A 7 -12.91 -64.72 8.98
CA LYS A 7 -12.11 -63.96 8.01
C LYS A 7 -12.53 -62.49 8.12
N ILE A 8 -11.74 -61.69 8.81
CA ILE A 8 -11.93 -60.24 8.88
C ILE A 8 -11.44 -59.64 7.55
N ILE A 9 -12.37 -59.11 6.77
CA ILE A 9 -12.08 -58.28 5.60
C ILE A 9 -12.03 -56.83 6.12
N LEU A 10 -10.82 -56.30 6.32
CA LEU A 10 -10.62 -54.87 6.57
C LEU A 10 -10.90 -54.12 5.26
N GLY A 11 -12.12 -53.58 5.13
CA GLY A 11 -12.46 -52.64 4.07
C GLY A 11 -11.84 -51.28 4.36
N ASN A 12 -11.10 -50.74 3.39
CA ASN A 12 -10.60 -49.37 3.34
C ASN A 12 -11.75 -48.34 3.42
N SER A 13 -12.21 -48.01 4.63
CA SER A 13 -13.25 -46.99 4.86
C SER A 13 -12.84 -45.87 5.81
N PHE A 14 -11.53 -45.65 6.00
CA PHE A 14 -11.02 -44.62 6.92
C PHE A 14 -10.34 -43.42 6.26
N ILE A 15 -10.28 -43.33 4.93
CA ILE A 15 -9.60 -42.20 4.24
C ILE A 15 -10.56 -41.06 3.84
N ILE A 16 -11.87 -41.32 3.84
CA ILE A 16 -12.88 -40.36 3.34
C ILE A 16 -13.22 -39.22 4.32
N PRO A 17 -13.16 -39.34 5.67
CA PRO A 17 -13.56 -38.22 6.53
C PRO A 17 -12.46 -37.15 6.73
N ILE A 18 -11.19 -37.42 6.36
CA ILE A 18 -10.07 -36.48 6.60
C ILE A 18 -9.99 -35.38 5.52
N PHE A 19 -10.46 -35.64 4.30
CA PHE A 19 -10.43 -34.63 3.23
C PHE A 19 -11.61 -33.64 3.28
N VAL A 20 -12.72 -33.98 3.94
CA VAL A 20 -13.89 -33.09 4.04
C VAL A 20 -13.68 -31.99 5.10
N SER A 21 -12.87 -32.23 6.13
CA SER A 21 -12.54 -31.20 7.14
C SER A 21 -11.57 -30.12 6.64
N LEU A 22 -10.88 -30.32 5.52
CA LEU A 22 -9.93 -29.33 4.95
C LEU A 22 -10.61 -28.31 4.03
N PHE A 23 -11.86 -28.52 3.61
CA PHE A 23 -12.57 -27.62 2.69
C PHE A 23 -13.56 -26.66 3.36
N LEU A 24 -13.73 -26.72 4.69
CA LEU A 24 -14.67 -25.84 5.42
C LEU A 24 -14.01 -24.62 6.08
N TRP A 25 -12.71 -24.38 5.85
CA TRP A 25 -11.94 -23.26 6.42
C TRP A 25 -11.48 -22.23 5.38
N SER A 26 -12.31 -21.94 4.38
CA SER A 26 -12.11 -20.76 3.52
C SER A 26 -13.41 -19.99 3.29
N CYS A 27 -14.16 -19.76 4.37
CA CYS A 27 -14.92 -18.51 4.44
C CYS A 27 -13.94 -17.46 4.95
N SER A 28 -13.23 -16.82 4.03
CA SER A 28 -12.57 -15.53 4.30
C SER A 28 -13.70 -14.54 4.60
N THR A 29 -14.11 -14.50 5.87
CA THR A 29 -14.83 -13.37 6.42
C THR A 29 -13.94 -12.16 6.13
N LYS A 30 -14.36 -11.34 5.17
CA LYS A 30 -13.85 -9.99 5.02
C LYS A 30 -14.13 -9.31 6.35
N HIS A 31 -13.15 -9.34 7.25
CA HIS A 31 -13.13 -8.45 8.40
C HIS A 31 -13.18 -7.07 7.76
N VAL A 32 -14.36 -6.44 7.81
CA VAL A 32 -14.48 -5.01 7.59
C VAL A 32 -13.80 -4.42 8.82
N GLU A 33 -12.47 -4.32 8.79
CA GLU A 33 -11.78 -3.38 9.64
C GLU A 33 -12.37 -2.03 9.29
N VAL A 34 -13.21 -1.52 10.19
CA VAL A 34 -13.61 -0.13 10.16
C VAL A 34 -12.30 0.62 10.35
N ALA A 35 -11.74 1.10 9.24
CA ALA A 35 -10.55 1.91 9.28
C ALA A 35 -10.89 3.18 10.06
N HIS A 36 -10.57 3.19 11.35
CA HIS A 36 -10.63 4.37 12.20
C HIS A 36 -9.80 5.45 11.51
N LYS A 37 -10.50 6.47 10.99
CA LYS A 37 -9.86 7.58 10.29
C LYS A 37 -9.41 8.57 11.35
N PRO A 38 -8.10 8.83 11.53
CA PRO A 38 -7.67 9.85 12.47
C PRO A 38 -8.19 11.21 12.00
N VAL A 39 -8.81 11.95 12.92
CA VAL A 39 -9.19 13.34 12.69
C VAL A 39 -8.08 14.22 13.20
N LEU A 40 -7.56 15.11 12.34
CA LEU A 40 -6.53 16.06 12.73
C LEU A 40 -7.08 17.48 12.90
N THR A 41 -6.79 18.09 14.04
CA THR A 41 -7.12 19.49 14.32
C THR A 41 -5.85 20.31 14.46
N LEU A 42 -5.69 21.36 13.66
CA LEU A 42 -4.53 22.26 13.75
C LEU A 42 -4.55 23.01 15.08
N LEU A 43 -3.52 22.81 15.90
CA LEU A 43 -3.35 23.48 17.20
C LEU A 43 -2.54 24.76 17.07
N SER A 44 -1.42 24.72 16.34
CA SER A 44 -0.55 25.90 16.18
C SER A 44 0.42 25.77 14.99
N SER A 45 0.92 26.92 14.55
CA SER A 45 1.99 27.04 13.55
C SER A 45 3.08 27.97 14.08
N GLN A 46 4.34 27.54 14.02
CA GLN A 46 5.50 28.30 14.50
C GLN A 46 6.66 28.17 13.52
N THR A 47 7.48 29.21 13.38
CA THR A 47 8.72 29.16 12.59
C THR A 47 9.91 29.20 13.52
N THR A 48 10.74 28.16 13.50
CA THR A 48 11.99 28.10 14.27
C THR A 48 13.16 28.46 13.35
N SER A 49 13.84 29.55 13.66
CA SER A 49 15.11 29.93 13.02
C SER A 49 16.12 30.29 14.10
N GLU A 50 17.35 29.78 13.97
CA GLU A 50 18.48 30.15 14.83
C GLU A 50 18.94 31.60 14.61
N ASN A 51 18.41 32.31 13.60
CA ASN A 51 18.71 33.72 13.33
C ASN A 51 17.44 34.46 12.90
N ASP A 52 16.82 35.13 13.87
CA ASP A 52 15.81 36.19 13.79
C ASP A 52 14.59 36.02 12.85
N THR A 53 13.44 36.45 13.37
CA THR A 53 12.14 36.59 12.71
C THR A 53 12.18 37.13 11.27
N MET A 54 13.23 37.85 10.86
CA MET A 54 13.45 38.36 9.51
C MET A 54 13.56 37.29 8.41
N ARG A 55 14.14 36.11 8.68
CA ARG A 55 14.27 35.05 7.66
C ARG A 55 12.98 34.23 7.48
N SER A 56 12.06 34.29 8.43
CA SER A 56 10.78 33.57 8.36
C SER A 56 9.86 34.10 7.26
N SER A 57 9.94 35.40 6.94
CA SER A 57 9.12 36.02 5.90
C SER A 57 9.58 35.69 4.47
N LEU A 58 10.84 35.26 4.32
CA LEU A 58 11.47 34.95 3.02
C LEU A 58 10.94 33.65 2.39
N CYS A 59 10.47 32.71 3.21
CA CYS A 59 9.83 31.49 2.76
C CYS A 59 8.68 31.15 3.70
N ARG A 60 7.45 31.19 3.20
CA ARG A 60 6.23 30.90 3.97
C ARG A 60 5.64 29.58 3.50
N MET A 61 5.39 28.68 4.43
CA MET A 61 4.71 27.41 4.19
C MET A 61 3.36 27.44 4.92
N GLU A 62 2.33 26.91 4.26
CA GLU A 62 0.98 26.75 4.81
C GLU A 62 0.55 25.32 4.55
N ILE A 63 0.11 24.62 5.58
CA ILE A 63 -0.28 23.21 5.48
C ILE A 63 -1.67 23.02 6.06
N GLY A 64 -2.52 22.32 5.31
CA GLY A 64 -3.86 21.92 5.72
C GLY A 64 -4.05 20.42 5.56
N ILE A 65 -4.80 19.80 6.47
CA ILE A 65 -5.24 18.42 6.28
C ILE A 65 -6.26 18.36 5.15
N GLU A 66 -6.11 17.40 4.25
CA GLU A 66 -7.06 17.16 3.17
C GLU A 66 -7.85 15.86 3.39
N ASP A 67 -7.17 14.75 3.65
CA ASP A 67 -7.77 13.42 3.71
C ASP A 67 -6.85 12.41 4.43
N THR A 68 -7.38 11.22 4.67
CA THR A 68 -6.62 10.03 5.08
C THR A 68 -6.80 8.95 4.01
N ARG A 69 -5.71 8.47 3.42
CA ARG A 69 -5.76 7.47 2.32
C ARG A 69 -4.76 6.35 2.56
N LYS A 70 -5.21 5.09 2.52
CA LYS A 70 -4.34 3.89 2.61
C LYS A 70 -3.29 3.98 3.74
N GLU A 71 -3.74 4.32 4.95
CA GLU A 71 -2.86 4.50 6.13
C GLU A 71 -1.86 5.67 6.02
N GLN A 72 -2.18 6.69 5.21
CA GLN A 72 -1.38 7.89 5.03
C GLN A 72 -2.21 9.14 5.32
N LEU A 73 -1.62 10.07 6.06
CA LEU A 73 -2.12 11.43 6.22
C LEU A 73 -1.78 12.22 4.97
N VAL A 74 -2.79 12.82 4.35
CA VAL A 74 -2.63 13.67 3.16
C VAL A 74 -2.78 15.12 3.57
N PHE A 75 -1.74 15.90 3.32
CA PHE A 75 -1.75 17.34 3.56
C PHE A 75 -1.58 18.10 2.26
N GLU A 76 -2.38 19.15 2.10
CA GLU A 76 -2.17 20.15 1.07
C GLU A 76 -1.15 21.17 1.57
N LEU A 77 -0.02 21.28 0.89
CA LEU A 77 1.07 22.19 1.22
C LEU A 77 1.17 23.29 0.17
N THR A 78 1.20 24.52 0.65
CA THR A 78 1.45 25.72 -0.12
C THR A 78 2.77 26.33 0.33
N ILE A 79 3.70 26.56 -0.60
CA ILE A 79 5.01 27.16 -0.33
C ILE A 79 5.16 28.43 -1.16
N THR A 80 5.47 29.53 -0.50
CA THR A 80 5.70 30.84 -1.13
C THR A 80 7.12 31.29 -0.86
N ASN A 81 7.89 31.51 -1.92
CA ASN A 81 9.25 32.07 -1.86
C ASN A 81 9.19 33.58 -2.06
N ASN A 82 9.36 34.35 -0.99
CA ASN A 82 9.45 35.81 -1.03
C ASN A 82 10.90 36.30 -1.02
N SER A 83 11.88 35.38 -1.11
CA SER A 83 13.29 35.72 -1.15
C SER A 83 13.74 36.09 -2.58
N THR A 84 14.94 36.65 -2.67
CA THR A 84 15.64 36.88 -3.95
C THR A 84 16.33 35.63 -4.49
N ASP A 85 16.42 34.56 -3.69
CA ASP A 85 17.16 33.35 -4.01
C ASP A 85 16.23 32.22 -4.48
N THR A 86 16.77 31.32 -5.29
CA THR A 86 16.06 30.08 -5.63
C THR A 86 16.16 29.10 -4.45
N LEU A 87 15.02 28.57 -4.01
CA LEU A 87 14.94 27.60 -2.93
C LEU A 87 14.82 26.19 -3.48
N GLN A 88 15.64 25.27 -2.98
CA GLN A 88 15.44 23.85 -3.23
C GLN A 88 14.38 23.35 -2.24
N ILE A 89 13.28 22.81 -2.76
CA ILE A 89 12.24 22.15 -1.99
C ILE A 89 12.36 20.66 -2.27
N ASP A 90 12.51 19.88 -1.20
CA ASP A 90 12.55 18.42 -1.27
C ASP A 90 11.65 17.83 -0.20
N PRO A 91 10.44 17.37 -0.57
CA PRO A 91 9.50 16.79 0.39
C PRO A 91 10.02 15.56 1.12
N SER A 92 11.03 14.84 0.58
CA SER A 92 11.63 13.69 1.27
C SER A 92 12.36 14.07 2.57
N LEU A 93 12.67 15.35 2.76
CA LEU A 93 13.28 15.91 3.97
C LEU A 93 12.24 16.29 5.02
N PHE A 94 10.95 16.31 4.68
CA PHE A 94 9.89 16.63 5.63
C PHE A 94 9.65 15.44 6.55
N TYR A 95 9.27 15.72 7.80
CA TYR A 95 8.99 14.68 8.78
C TYR A 95 8.01 15.19 9.84
N TYR A 96 7.43 14.29 10.60
CA TYR A 96 6.73 14.65 11.83
C TYR A 96 7.26 13.85 13.02
N ILE A 97 6.97 14.38 14.21
CA ILE A 97 7.24 13.73 15.49
C ILE A 97 5.88 13.39 16.12
N PRO A 98 5.54 12.10 16.32
CA PRO A 98 4.35 11.71 17.07
C PRO A 98 4.55 11.96 18.56
N VAL A 99 3.48 12.33 19.25
CA VAL A 99 3.43 12.48 20.70
C VAL A 99 2.41 11.48 21.25
N PHE A 100 2.77 10.75 22.31
CA PHE A 100 2.00 9.64 22.90
C PHE A 100 1.59 9.94 24.34
N HIS A 101 0.42 9.44 24.79
CA HIS A 101 -0.19 9.81 26.07
C HIS A 101 0.63 9.40 27.31
N ASP A 102 1.41 8.32 27.25
CA ASP A 102 2.20 7.82 28.38
C ASP A 102 3.66 8.25 28.30
N ILE A 103 4.01 9.27 29.08
CA ILE A 103 5.40 9.62 29.41
C ILE A 103 5.75 8.94 30.73
N ASP A 104 5.88 7.61 30.70
CA ASP A 104 6.55 6.85 31.76
C ASP A 104 7.64 5.99 31.14
N THR A 105 8.63 6.63 30.52
CA THR A 105 10.03 6.23 30.64
C THR A 105 10.92 7.24 29.93
N ILE A 106 11.74 7.90 30.76
CA ILE A 106 12.99 8.52 30.38
C ILE A 106 13.81 7.50 29.58
N SER A 107 13.95 7.73 28.27
CA SER A 107 15.16 7.34 27.56
C SER A 107 15.42 8.35 26.46
N ASP A 108 16.58 8.99 26.55
CA ASP A 108 17.27 9.78 25.53
C ASP A 108 17.56 8.93 24.27
N GLN A 109 16.53 8.38 23.64
CA GLN A 109 16.64 7.62 22.41
C GLN A 109 15.79 8.32 21.37
N ASN A 110 16.49 8.83 20.34
CA ASN A 110 15.99 9.52 19.16
C ASN A 110 14.46 9.57 19.02
N PRO A 111 13.83 10.76 18.98
CA PRO A 111 12.39 10.85 18.73
C PRO A 111 12.07 10.00 17.50
N CYS A 112 11.04 9.16 17.58
CA CYS A 112 10.61 8.37 16.42
C CYS A 112 10.20 9.35 15.32
N LEU A 113 11.06 9.55 14.31
CA LEU A 113 10.82 10.50 13.23
C LEU A 113 10.09 9.77 12.12
N VAL A 114 8.85 10.19 11.86
CA VAL A 114 8.08 9.66 10.73
C VAL A 114 8.34 10.56 9.52
N LYS A 115 9.02 9.99 8.52
CA LYS A 115 9.39 10.73 7.31
C LYS A 115 8.21 10.86 6.36
N CYS A 116 8.16 11.99 5.64
CA CYS A 116 7.30 12.13 4.48
C CYS A 116 7.65 11.06 3.44
N ILE A 117 6.63 10.58 2.74
CA ILE A 117 6.80 9.63 1.65
C ILE A 117 7.53 10.33 0.51
N ASP A 118 8.62 9.70 0.05
CA ASP A 118 9.38 10.17 -1.10
C ASP A 118 8.57 9.94 -2.40
N PRO A 119 8.16 11.02 -3.09
CA PRO A 119 7.34 10.90 -4.29
C PRO A 119 8.11 10.26 -5.45
N GLU A 120 9.41 10.56 -5.64
CA GLU A 120 10.20 10.01 -6.74
C GLU A 120 10.45 8.51 -6.53
N LYS A 121 10.75 8.10 -5.29
CA LYS A 121 10.88 6.68 -4.96
C LYS A 121 9.58 5.94 -5.22
N THR A 122 8.44 6.52 -4.85
CA THR A 122 7.12 5.91 -5.03
C THR A 122 6.75 5.79 -6.51
N ILE A 123 6.96 6.85 -7.30
CA ILE A 123 6.74 6.83 -8.76
C ILE A 123 7.59 5.74 -9.43
N ASN A 124 8.87 5.65 -9.05
CA ASN A 124 9.78 4.63 -9.60
C ASN A 124 9.35 3.20 -9.23
N GLN A 125 8.83 2.98 -8.02
CA GLN A 125 8.29 1.69 -7.61
C GLN A 125 7.03 1.33 -8.42
N LEU A 126 6.11 2.27 -8.60
CA LEU A 126 4.90 2.06 -9.39
C LEU A 126 5.21 1.76 -10.86
N TYR A 127 6.19 2.43 -11.46
CA TYR A 127 6.65 2.09 -12.81
C TYR A 127 7.20 0.67 -12.90
N LYS A 128 8.04 0.25 -11.94
CA LYS A 128 8.54 -1.14 -11.89
C LYS A 128 7.41 -2.15 -11.75
N GLN A 129 6.41 -1.87 -10.92
CA GLN A 129 5.24 -2.74 -10.75
C GLN A 129 4.42 -2.84 -12.05
N ARG A 130 4.13 -1.70 -12.69
CA ARG A 130 3.44 -1.67 -13.99
C ARG A 130 4.19 -2.48 -15.03
N ASP A 131 5.49 -2.24 -15.19
CA ASP A 131 6.32 -2.90 -16.20
C ASP A 131 6.45 -4.41 -15.92
N SER A 132 6.45 -4.81 -14.64
CA SER A 132 6.43 -6.22 -14.25
C SER A 132 5.10 -6.88 -14.60
N LEU A 133 3.97 -6.21 -14.33
CA LEU A 133 2.64 -6.72 -14.64
C LEU A 133 2.43 -6.83 -16.14
N SER A 134 2.78 -5.81 -16.93
CA SER A 134 2.63 -5.85 -18.39
C SER A 134 3.41 -6.99 -19.07
N LYS A 135 4.40 -7.59 -18.38
CA LYS A 135 5.17 -8.74 -18.86
C LYS A 135 4.62 -10.09 -18.39
N MET A 136 3.66 -10.11 -17.46
CA MET A 136 3.05 -11.35 -17.00
C MET A 136 2.23 -11.97 -18.11
N VAL A 137 2.40 -13.28 -18.27
CA VAL A 137 1.63 -14.09 -19.23
C VAL A 137 0.52 -14.79 -18.46
N ASN A 138 -0.68 -14.81 -19.04
CA ASN A 138 -1.82 -15.53 -18.47
C ASN A 138 -1.47 -17.04 -18.34
N PRO A 139 -1.45 -17.61 -17.13
CA PRO A 139 -1.07 -19.00 -16.91
C PRO A 139 -2.10 -20.01 -17.43
N TYR A 140 -3.35 -19.59 -17.60
CA TYR A 140 -4.46 -20.40 -18.10
C TYR A 140 -4.54 -20.41 -19.63
N SER A 141 -3.88 -19.44 -20.28
CA SER A 141 -3.90 -19.31 -21.73
C SER A 141 -3.06 -20.39 -22.41
N LEU A 142 -3.60 -20.97 -23.47
CA LEU A 142 -2.92 -22.01 -24.27
C LEU A 142 -2.06 -21.40 -25.39
N THR A 143 -2.24 -20.12 -25.68
CA THR A 143 -1.72 -19.40 -26.86
C THR A 143 -0.20 -19.41 -26.97
N HIS A 144 0.51 -19.47 -25.85
CA HIS A 144 1.98 -19.43 -25.79
C HIS A 144 2.61 -20.76 -25.32
N LYS A 145 1.80 -21.80 -25.12
CA LYS A 145 2.29 -23.12 -24.69
C LYS A 145 2.78 -23.92 -25.89
N LYS A 146 3.95 -24.56 -25.76
CA LYS A 146 4.48 -25.48 -26.79
C LYS A 146 3.61 -26.75 -26.85
N THR A 147 3.42 -27.33 -28.04
CA THR A 147 2.61 -28.54 -28.27
C THR A 147 2.99 -29.70 -27.35
N GLY A 148 4.29 -29.94 -27.12
CA GLY A 148 4.75 -30.99 -26.20
C GLY A 148 4.39 -30.73 -24.73
N ALA A 149 4.32 -29.47 -24.30
CA ALA A 149 3.85 -29.11 -22.96
C ALA A 149 2.33 -29.30 -22.84
N LEU A 150 1.58 -28.92 -23.87
CA LEU A 150 0.12 -29.14 -23.93
C LEU A 150 -0.25 -30.63 -23.83
N LEU A 151 0.46 -31.51 -24.55
CA LEU A 151 0.25 -32.96 -24.48
C LEU A 151 0.50 -33.52 -23.06
N ARG A 152 1.58 -33.08 -22.41
CA ARG A 152 1.89 -33.48 -21.03
C ARG A 152 0.83 -32.99 -20.05
N ASP A 153 0.45 -31.72 -20.13
CA ASP A 153 -0.59 -31.12 -19.29
C ASP A 153 -1.93 -31.83 -19.49
N ALA A 154 -2.29 -32.16 -20.73
CA ALA A 154 -3.52 -32.89 -21.06
C ALA A 154 -3.53 -34.32 -20.49
N LEU A 155 -2.40 -35.04 -20.54
CA LEU A 155 -2.29 -36.38 -19.96
C LEU A 155 -2.43 -36.34 -18.43
N ILE A 156 -1.77 -35.39 -17.76
CA ILE A 156 -1.85 -35.22 -16.30
C ILE A 156 -3.28 -34.83 -15.91
N THR A 157 -3.83 -33.81 -16.56
CA THR A 157 -5.18 -33.30 -16.29
C THR A 157 -6.24 -34.36 -16.55
N GLY A 158 -6.15 -35.10 -17.66
CA GLY A 158 -7.07 -36.19 -17.98
C GLY A 158 -7.00 -37.35 -16.98
N THR A 159 -5.82 -37.67 -16.46
CA THR A 159 -5.65 -38.70 -15.41
C THR A 159 -6.30 -38.26 -14.10
N ILE A 160 -6.12 -36.99 -13.70
CA ILE A 160 -6.75 -36.41 -12.50
C ILE A 160 -8.27 -36.35 -12.67
N ALA A 161 -8.74 -35.88 -13.83
CA ALA A 161 -10.17 -35.79 -14.16
C ALA A 161 -10.86 -37.16 -14.06
N PHE A 162 -10.23 -38.19 -14.62
CA PHE A 162 -10.71 -39.57 -14.54
C PHE A 162 -10.80 -40.07 -13.10
N LEU A 163 -9.76 -39.83 -12.28
CA LEU A 163 -9.75 -40.21 -10.86
C LEU A 163 -10.83 -39.48 -10.05
N LEU A 164 -11.08 -38.21 -10.36
CA LEU A 164 -12.06 -37.36 -9.69
C LEU A 164 -13.47 -37.43 -10.30
N LYS A 165 -13.67 -38.24 -11.34
CA LYS A 165 -14.92 -38.33 -12.12
C LYS A 165 -15.41 -36.99 -12.68
N GLN A 166 -14.49 -36.07 -12.98
CA GLN A 166 -14.79 -34.80 -13.62
C GLN A 166 -14.89 -34.97 -15.13
N LYS A 167 -15.85 -34.30 -15.76
CA LYS A 167 -15.97 -34.32 -17.22
C LYS A 167 -14.94 -33.38 -17.85
N PRO A 168 -14.35 -33.74 -19.00
CA PRO A 168 -13.44 -32.87 -19.73
C PRO A 168 -14.03 -31.49 -20.07
N GLU A 169 -15.33 -31.44 -20.35
CA GLU A 169 -16.05 -30.21 -20.68
C GLU A 169 -16.06 -29.23 -19.50
N ASP A 170 -16.31 -29.72 -18.28
CA ASP A 170 -16.35 -28.91 -17.06
C ASP A 170 -14.96 -28.31 -16.75
N LEU A 171 -13.89 -29.05 -17.06
CA LEU A 171 -12.50 -28.59 -16.86
C LEU A 171 -12.09 -27.52 -17.87
N GLU A 172 -12.53 -27.65 -19.12
CA GLU A 172 -12.27 -26.63 -20.14
C GLU A 172 -13.09 -25.36 -19.88
N GLU A 173 -14.33 -25.49 -19.39
CA GLU A 173 -15.13 -24.35 -18.94
C GLU A 173 -14.46 -23.64 -17.75
N MET A 174 -14.01 -24.39 -16.75
CA MET A 174 -13.26 -23.84 -15.61
C MET A 174 -11.97 -23.13 -16.06
N ARG A 175 -11.23 -23.70 -17.04
CA ARG A 175 -10.02 -23.06 -17.58
C ARG A 175 -10.34 -21.73 -18.25
N LYS A 176 -11.42 -21.67 -19.05
CA LYS A 176 -11.87 -20.43 -19.72
C LYS A 176 -12.30 -19.38 -18.70
N ASN A 177 -13.09 -19.76 -17.70
CA ASN A 177 -13.49 -18.84 -16.64
C ASN A 177 -12.27 -18.28 -15.90
N ASN A 178 -11.30 -19.13 -15.54
CA ASN A 178 -10.05 -18.68 -14.93
C ASN A 178 -9.21 -17.78 -15.86
N GLU A 179 -9.23 -18.05 -17.16
CA GLU A 179 -8.55 -17.22 -18.17
C GLU A 179 -9.17 -15.82 -18.23
N ASP A 180 -10.51 -15.73 -18.28
CA ASP A 180 -11.27 -14.48 -18.30
C ASP A 180 -11.15 -13.69 -16.99
N ASP A 181 -11.26 -14.36 -15.84
CA ASP A 181 -11.06 -13.77 -14.51
C ASP A 181 -9.65 -13.20 -14.38
N TRP A 182 -8.64 -13.93 -14.84
CA TRP A 182 -7.26 -13.44 -14.86
C TRP A 182 -7.12 -12.16 -15.69
N TYR A 183 -7.73 -12.08 -16.88
CA TYR A 183 -7.66 -10.88 -17.71
C TYR A 183 -8.35 -9.68 -17.05
N THR A 184 -9.51 -9.92 -16.45
CA THR A 184 -10.26 -8.90 -15.70
C THR A 184 -9.43 -8.36 -14.53
N ASP A 185 -8.92 -9.24 -13.67
CA ASP A 185 -8.12 -8.85 -12.50
C ASP A 185 -6.82 -8.15 -12.92
N HIS A 186 -6.16 -8.69 -13.94
CA HIS A 186 -4.93 -8.12 -14.49
C HIS A 186 -5.15 -6.69 -15.00
N TYR A 187 -6.23 -6.48 -15.75
CA TYR A 187 -6.62 -5.16 -16.23
C TYR A 187 -6.88 -4.20 -15.06
N TYR A 188 -7.64 -4.61 -14.04
CA TYR A 188 -7.91 -3.77 -12.87
C TYR A 188 -6.64 -3.41 -12.10
N HIS A 189 -5.69 -4.34 -11.95
CA HIS A 189 -4.41 -4.06 -11.31
C HIS A 189 -3.59 -3.01 -12.07
N ILE A 190 -3.52 -3.12 -13.40
CA ILE A 190 -2.84 -2.12 -14.24
C ILE A 190 -3.52 -0.75 -14.10
N GLN A 191 -4.86 -0.69 -14.18
CA GLN A 191 -5.59 0.57 -14.02
C GLN A 191 -5.36 1.20 -12.65
N ASN A 192 -5.39 0.41 -11.57
CA ASN A 192 -5.10 0.89 -10.23
C ASN A 192 -3.68 1.47 -10.10
N ILE A 193 -2.67 0.86 -10.75
CA ILE A 193 -1.31 1.41 -10.77
C ILE A 193 -1.24 2.70 -11.59
N ASN A 194 -1.90 2.76 -12.73
CA ASN A 194 -1.96 3.97 -13.56
C ASN A 194 -2.61 5.14 -12.80
N ASN A 195 -3.72 4.89 -12.10
CA ASN A 195 -4.38 5.90 -11.27
C ASN A 195 -3.46 6.39 -10.13
N GLN A 196 -2.68 5.49 -9.53
CA GLN A 196 -1.69 5.88 -8.53
C GLN A 196 -0.55 6.70 -9.14
N LEU A 197 -0.04 6.30 -10.31
CA LEU A 197 0.97 7.08 -11.04
C LEU A 197 0.46 8.49 -11.35
N GLU A 198 -0.76 8.61 -11.84
CA GLU A 198 -1.39 9.90 -12.13
C GLU A 198 -1.47 10.79 -10.88
N PHE A 199 -1.90 10.21 -9.75
CA PHE A 199 -1.93 10.92 -8.47
C PHE A 199 -0.54 11.43 -8.05
N TRP A 200 0.45 10.55 -8.01
CA TRP A 200 1.80 10.91 -7.59
C TRP A 200 2.46 11.92 -8.53
N GLN A 201 2.23 11.82 -9.83
CA GLN A 201 2.84 12.73 -10.81
C GLN A 201 2.21 14.11 -10.83
N ASN A 202 0.90 14.20 -10.62
CA ASN A 202 0.14 15.42 -10.89
C ASN A 202 -0.40 16.11 -9.63
N LYS A 203 -0.52 15.41 -8.51
CA LYS A 203 -1.09 15.96 -7.27
C LYS A 203 -0.05 16.16 -6.19
N THR A 204 0.96 15.29 -6.11
CA THR A 204 1.96 15.37 -5.04
C THR A 204 3.05 16.39 -5.37
N LEU A 205 3.55 17.05 -4.32
CA LEU A 205 4.67 17.95 -4.44
C LEU A 205 5.93 17.11 -4.68
N ARG A 206 6.65 17.38 -5.77
CA ARG A 206 7.89 16.70 -6.14
C ARG A 206 9.10 17.57 -5.82
N PRO A 207 10.31 16.99 -5.68
CA PRO A 207 11.53 17.76 -5.50
C PRO A 207 11.68 18.78 -6.63
N MET A 208 11.85 20.06 -6.29
CA MET A 208 11.90 21.13 -7.27
C MET A 208 12.71 22.34 -6.80
N LYS A 209 13.04 23.21 -7.75
CA LYS A 209 13.59 24.54 -7.51
C LYS A 209 12.46 25.56 -7.55
N LEU A 210 12.18 26.19 -6.42
CA LEU A 210 11.20 27.26 -6.30
C LEU A 210 11.88 28.61 -6.55
N LEU A 211 11.52 29.26 -7.64
CA LEU A 211 12.12 30.53 -8.06
C LEU A 211 11.75 31.69 -7.12
N PRO A 212 12.52 32.78 -7.09
CA PRO A 212 12.20 34.00 -6.34
C PRO A 212 10.79 34.53 -6.65
N ASN A 213 10.09 35.01 -5.64
CA ASN A 213 8.74 35.60 -5.75
C ASN A 213 7.69 34.67 -6.41
N THR A 214 7.87 33.35 -6.27
CA THR A 214 6.91 32.36 -6.79
C THR A 214 6.27 31.53 -5.70
N LYS A 215 5.16 30.90 -6.05
CA LYS A 215 4.35 30.05 -5.19
C LYS A 215 4.15 28.69 -5.85
N VAL A 216 4.24 27.64 -5.05
CA VAL A 216 3.85 26.28 -5.46
C VAL A 216 2.86 25.70 -4.47
N LYS A 217 2.03 24.80 -4.97
CA LYS A 217 1.02 24.07 -4.22
C LYS A 217 1.06 22.60 -4.63
N GLY A 218 0.96 21.69 -3.66
CA GLY A 218 0.91 20.26 -3.92
C GLY A 218 0.68 19.47 -2.63
N MET A 219 0.39 18.18 -2.79
CA MET A 219 0.14 17.29 -1.64
C MET A 219 1.45 16.69 -1.11
N VAL A 220 1.54 16.55 0.21
CA VAL A 220 2.57 15.76 0.90
C VAL A 220 1.90 14.70 1.76
N LEU A 221 2.53 13.54 1.84
CA LEU A 221 1.94 12.36 2.48
C LEU A 221 2.86 11.83 3.56
N PHE A 222 2.30 11.53 4.72
CA PHE A 222 3.03 10.89 5.80
C PHE A 222 2.34 9.58 6.22
N PRO A 223 3.08 8.52 6.56
CA PRO A 223 2.50 7.34 7.20
C PRO A 223 1.76 7.72 8.50
N ILE A 224 0.59 7.13 8.74
CA ILE A 224 -0.17 7.34 9.98
C ILE A 224 0.50 6.57 11.12
N GLU A 225 0.77 7.26 12.23
CA GLU A 225 1.07 6.63 13.52
C GLU A 225 -0.22 6.61 14.34
N LYS A 226 -0.84 5.43 14.47
CA LYS A 226 -2.22 5.31 14.99
C LYS A 226 -2.32 5.64 16.47
N ASP A 227 -1.25 5.37 17.23
CA ASP A 227 -1.23 5.54 18.69
C ASP A 227 -0.88 6.97 19.13
N ALA A 228 -0.54 7.86 18.18
CA ALA A 228 -0.22 9.24 18.47
C ALA A 228 -1.48 10.06 18.82
N PHE A 229 -1.40 10.89 19.87
CA PHE A 229 -2.44 11.87 20.21
C PHE A 229 -2.16 13.25 19.60
N GLU A 230 -0.92 13.51 19.21
CA GLU A 230 -0.51 14.73 18.53
C GLU A 230 0.60 14.41 17.54
N ILE A 231 0.64 15.14 16.42
CA ILE A 231 1.76 15.12 15.50
C ILE A 231 2.34 16.52 15.32
N ILE A 232 3.66 16.60 15.34
CA ILE A 232 4.42 17.84 15.14
C ILE A 232 5.14 17.75 13.80
N ILE A 233 4.55 18.33 12.75
CA ILE A 233 5.11 18.35 11.40
C ILE A 233 6.21 19.41 11.33
N LYS A 234 7.37 19.02 10.81
CA LYS A 234 8.51 19.90 10.54
C LYS A 234 8.82 19.91 9.05
N LEU A 235 8.78 21.11 8.48
CA LEU A 235 9.04 21.39 7.07
C LEU A 235 10.35 22.17 6.94
N PRO A 236 11.51 21.48 6.91
CA PRO A 236 12.80 22.15 6.70
C PRO A 236 12.92 22.72 5.28
N ASN A 237 13.57 23.87 5.20
CA ASN A 237 14.14 24.41 3.97
C ASN A 237 15.53 24.99 4.26
N LYS A 238 16.21 25.52 3.25
CA LYS A 238 17.56 26.09 3.39
C LYS A 238 17.65 27.24 4.41
N LEU A 239 16.55 27.96 4.66
CA LEU A 239 16.52 29.17 5.48
C LEU A 239 16.04 28.92 6.91
N ASN A 240 15.06 28.04 7.11
CA ASN A 240 14.39 27.81 8.39
C ASN A 240 13.69 26.43 8.43
N ILE A 241 13.17 26.09 9.61
CA ILE A 241 12.24 24.98 9.79
C ILE A 241 10.90 25.54 10.24
N GLN A 242 9.84 25.28 9.47
CA GLN A 242 8.47 25.62 9.87
C GLN A 242 7.82 24.42 10.54
N THR A 243 7.20 24.66 11.70
CA THR A 243 6.64 23.64 12.58
C THR A 243 5.13 23.83 12.70
N PHE A 244 4.37 22.75 12.52
CA PHE A 244 2.91 22.73 12.62
C PHE A 244 2.49 21.61 13.57
N ARG A 245 1.63 21.93 14.54
CA ARG A 245 1.16 20.98 15.56
C ARG A 245 -0.29 20.65 15.29
N PHE A 246 -0.61 19.36 15.20
CA PHE A 246 -1.96 18.86 15.00
C PHE A 246 -2.31 17.88 16.12
N GLN A 247 -3.48 18.07 16.75
CA GLN A 247 -4.07 17.05 17.60
C GLN A 247 -4.62 15.94 16.72
N GLN A 248 -4.41 14.69 17.12
CA GLN A 248 -4.92 13.50 16.48
C GLN A 248 -5.95 12.83 17.39
N ASP A 249 -7.20 12.84 16.95
CA ASP A 249 -8.29 12.14 17.62
C ASP A 249 -8.60 10.84 16.87
N ILE A 250 -8.65 9.73 17.59
CA ILE A 250 -9.07 8.42 17.05
C ILE A 250 -10.59 8.32 17.24
N LEU A 251 -11.34 8.33 16.13
CA LEU A 251 -12.79 8.08 16.10
C LEU A 251 -13.09 6.62 15.82
#